data_AF-W9JG82-F1
#
_entry.id   AF-W9JG82-F1
#
_cell.length_a   1.000
_cell.length_b   1.000
_cell.length_c   1.000
_cell.angle_alpha   90.00
_cell.angle_beta   90.00
_cell.angle_gamma   90.00
#
_symmetry.space_group_name_H-M   'P 1'
#
loop_
_entity.id
_entity.type
_entity.pdbx_description
1 polymer ?
#
loop_
_entity_poly.entity_id
_entity_poly.type
_entity_poly.pdbx_seq_one_letter_code
_entity_poly.pdbx_strand_id
1 'polypeptide(L)'
;MDAVHTASEMSATSGDGQNPDYSEEIRKRLDDKCLILMVLLLDYKLYGDVYDSIVVSFLAVMGIRQDATSSNAQKLSEAAEFTPKLSALIKMGQLLVAERALLAVELDEADFPAYALEEMQDKFMTKDSRLPISWSLKLRAYGKAIQDNTTSLGYIMRSDDNEILSYKKMRFSMTGLRDLVAAEVEAAQNQLADLLLAPPDAERKHIVPQFSLRSVVDDPSEGAPGWNFTCHPQNEVLHSHRRWILDRILKEAFLRRDFF
;
A
#
# COMPACT_ATOMS: atom_id res chain seq x y z
N MET A 1 30.57 -12.11 -18.48
CA MET A 1 30.76 -12.89 -19.72
C MET A 1 29.99 -14.21 -19.66
N ASP A 2 29.92 -14.87 -18.50
CA ASP A 2 29.25 -16.17 -18.34
C ASP A 2 27.74 -16.19 -18.61
N ALA A 3 26.96 -15.19 -18.15
CA ALA A 3 25.50 -15.17 -18.37
C ALA A 3 25.12 -15.12 -19.85
N VAL A 4 25.91 -14.41 -20.66
CA VAL A 4 25.71 -14.30 -22.11
C VAL A 4 26.07 -15.61 -22.80
N HIS A 5 27.09 -16.31 -22.31
CA HIS A 5 27.47 -17.64 -22.81
C HIS A 5 26.38 -18.68 -22.49
N THR A 6 25.86 -18.71 -21.27
CA THR A 6 24.77 -19.61 -20.87
C THR A 6 23.46 -19.29 -21.61
N ALA A 7 23.16 -18.01 -21.87
CA ALA A 7 22.03 -17.63 -22.72
C ALA A 7 22.22 -18.08 -24.18
N SER A 8 23.45 -17.98 -24.71
CA SER A 8 23.80 -18.47 -26.04
C SER A 8 23.67 -19.99 -26.14
N GLU A 9 24.09 -20.74 -25.13
CA GLU A 9 23.91 -22.19 -25.03
C GLU A 9 22.42 -22.56 -25.05
N MET A 10 21.58 -21.89 -24.26
CA MET A 10 20.12 -22.13 -24.22
C MET A 10 19.44 -21.83 -25.57
N SER A 11 19.91 -20.80 -26.29
CA SER A 11 19.42 -20.48 -27.63
C SER A 11 19.85 -21.50 -28.70
N ALA A 12 21.03 -22.12 -28.52
CA ALA A 12 21.55 -23.15 -29.42
C ALA A 12 20.93 -24.54 -29.18
N THR A 13 20.49 -24.85 -27.96
CA THR A 13 19.85 -26.13 -27.58
C THR A 13 18.34 -26.18 -27.82
N SER A 14 17.74 -25.13 -28.40
CA SER A 14 16.30 -25.09 -28.70
C SER A 14 15.90 -25.92 -29.95
N GLY A 15 16.84 -26.67 -30.54
CA GLY A 15 16.62 -27.54 -31.70
C GLY A 15 16.58 -29.03 -31.32
N ASP A 16 15.37 -29.58 -31.34
CA ASP A 16 14.99 -31.00 -31.49
C ASP A 16 15.45 -32.01 -30.40
N GLY A 17 14.50 -32.43 -29.56
CA GLY A 17 14.53 -33.74 -28.88
C GLY A 17 15.30 -33.87 -27.56
N GLN A 18 15.35 -32.85 -26.69
CA GLN A 18 16.08 -32.93 -25.41
C GLN A 18 15.19 -33.21 -24.18
N ASN A 19 15.76 -33.98 -23.24
CA ASN A 19 15.19 -34.39 -21.95
C ASN A 19 14.74 -33.15 -21.14
N PRO A 20 13.47 -33.04 -20.69
CA PRO A 20 12.94 -31.85 -20.02
C PRO A 20 13.78 -31.39 -18.81
N ASP A 21 14.36 -32.34 -18.08
CA ASP A 21 15.22 -32.14 -16.91
C ASP A 21 16.45 -31.27 -17.22
N TYR A 22 17.12 -31.52 -18.35
CA TYR A 22 18.30 -30.74 -18.78
C TYR A 22 17.95 -29.29 -19.16
N SER A 23 16.74 -29.08 -19.68
CA SER A 23 16.26 -27.73 -20.03
C SER A 23 15.92 -26.90 -18.78
N GLU A 24 15.46 -27.55 -17.70
CA GLU A 24 15.17 -26.90 -16.43
C GLU A 24 16.47 -26.52 -15.69
N GLU A 25 17.48 -27.38 -15.71
CA GLU A 25 18.80 -27.07 -15.13
C GLU A 25 19.48 -25.87 -15.81
N ILE A 26 19.44 -25.78 -17.14
CA ILE A 26 20.00 -24.64 -17.88
C ILE A 26 19.24 -23.35 -17.54
N ARG A 27 17.90 -23.42 -17.43
CA ARG A 27 17.07 -22.27 -17.04
C ARG A 27 17.41 -21.80 -15.64
N LYS A 28 17.48 -22.72 -14.67
CA LYS A 28 17.87 -22.38 -13.29
C LYS A 28 19.23 -21.69 -13.26
N ARG A 29 20.22 -22.25 -13.96
CA ARG A 29 21.56 -21.65 -14.04
C ARG A 29 21.56 -20.26 -14.69
N LEU A 30 20.73 -20.04 -15.70
CA LEU A 30 20.58 -18.73 -16.33
C LEU A 30 19.93 -17.73 -15.36
N ASP A 31 18.88 -18.14 -14.66
CA ASP A 31 18.18 -17.32 -13.67
C ASP A 31 19.11 -16.93 -12.51
N ASP A 32 19.89 -17.88 -11.98
CA ASP A 32 20.91 -17.65 -10.95
C ASP A 32 21.93 -16.58 -11.38
N LYS A 33 22.42 -16.69 -12.62
CA LYS A 33 23.38 -15.71 -13.19
C LYS A 33 22.74 -14.35 -13.45
N CYS A 34 21.47 -14.33 -13.87
CA CYS A 34 20.70 -13.10 -14.03
C CYS A 34 20.48 -12.41 -12.68
N LEU A 35 20.13 -13.15 -11.63
CA LEU A 35 19.96 -12.63 -10.28
C LEU A 35 21.25 -11.98 -9.77
N ILE A 36 22.39 -12.68 -9.91
CA ILE A 36 23.71 -12.14 -9.54
C ILE A 36 24.00 -10.84 -10.31
N LEU A 37 23.74 -10.81 -11.62
CA LEU A 37 23.92 -9.60 -12.43
C LEU A 37 23.04 -8.45 -11.91
N MET A 38 21.77 -8.69 -11.64
CA MET A 38 20.84 -7.66 -11.15
C MET A 38 21.28 -7.11 -9.79
N VAL A 39 21.74 -7.96 -8.88
CA VAL A 39 22.28 -7.51 -7.58
C VAL A 39 23.59 -6.73 -7.74
N LEU A 40 24.46 -7.11 -8.68
CA LEU A 40 25.68 -6.35 -8.97
C LEU A 40 25.39 -4.95 -9.50
N LEU A 41 24.31 -4.75 -10.27
CA LEU A 41 23.87 -3.42 -10.70
C LEU A 41 23.49 -2.53 -9.50
N LEU A 42 23.01 -3.13 -8.40
CA LEU A 42 22.69 -2.42 -7.16
C LEU A 42 23.95 -2.09 -6.33
N ASP A 43 25.11 -2.70 -6.58
CA ASP A 43 26.38 -2.41 -5.86
C ASP A 43 27.17 -1.24 -6.47
N TYR A 44 26.67 -0.61 -7.53
CA TYR A 44 27.40 0.45 -8.21
C TYR A 44 27.66 1.65 -7.29
N LYS A 45 28.93 2.01 -7.05
CA LYS A 45 29.28 3.11 -6.14
C LYS A 45 29.16 4.46 -6.83
N LEU A 46 28.24 5.31 -6.35
CA LEU A 46 27.98 6.65 -6.85
C LEU A 46 29.03 7.66 -6.34
N TYR A 47 30.26 7.60 -6.86
CA TYR A 47 31.31 8.58 -6.55
C TYR A 47 31.38 9.74 -7.55
N GLY A 48 31.09 9.48 -8.83
CA GLY A 48 31.13 10.44 -9.93
C GLY A 48 29.75 10.97 -10.30
N ASP A 49 29.44 10.94 -11.59
CA ASP A 49 28.08 11.24 -12.04
C ASP A 49 27.13 10.14 -11.55
N VAL A 50 26.03 10.55 -10.92
CA VAL A 50 25.02 9.62 -10.45
C VAL A 50 24.34 8.88 -11.62
N TYR A 51 24.31 9.49 -12.80
CA TYR A 51 23.73 8.90 -14.01
C TYR A 51 24.62 7.84 -14.67
N ASP A 52 25.88 7.68 -14.24
CA ASP A 52 26.70 6.54 -14.67
C ASP A 52 26.13 5.20 -14.18
N SER A 53 25.33 5.24 -13.10
CA SER A 53 24.56 4.08 -12.67
C SER A 53 23.36 3.84 -13.58
N ILE A 54 23.32 2.67 -14.20
CA ILE A 54 22.19 2.21 -15.02
C ILE A 54 20.86 2.29 -14.24
N VAL A 55 20.88 1.98 -12.94
CA VAL A 55 19.69 2.00 -12.08
C VAL A 55 19.17 3.43 -11.89
N VAL A 56 20.07 4.38 -11.62
CA VAL A 56 19.71 5.80 -11.44
C VAL A 56 19.27 6.42 -12.77
N SER A 57 19.97 6.11 -13.86
CA SER A 57 19.59 6.56 -15.21
C SER A 57 18.22 6.02 -15.63
N PHE A 58 17.94 4.75 -15.37
CA PHE A 58 16.61 4.17 -15.60
C PHE A 58 15.53 4.89 -14.80
N LEU A 59 15.77 5.15 -13.51
CA LEU A 59 14.85 5.94 -12.68
C LEU A 59 14.65 7.37 -13.19
N ALA A 60 15.71 8.01 -13.67
CA ALA A 60 15.64 9.37 -14.22
C ALA A 60 14.71 9.41 -15.44
N VAL A 61 14.86 8.45 -16.36
CA VAL A 61 13.97 8.31 -17.53
C VAL A 61 12.53 8.02 -17.11
N MET A 62 12.32 7.19 -16.09
CA MET A 62 10.97 6.92 -15.54
C MET A 62 10.28 8.17 -14.94
N GLY A 63 11.06 9.21 -14.62
CA GLY A 63 10.56 10.50 -14.13
C GLY A 63 10.15 11.45 -15.25
N ILE A 64 10.42 11.13 -16.51
CA ILE A 64 10.01 11.94 -17.67
C ILE A 64 8.62 11.51 -18.10
N ARG A 65 7.65 12.43 -18.05
CA ARG A 65 6.32 12.20 -18.61
C ARG A 65 6.28 12.70 -20.04
N GLN A 66 5.79 11.83 -20.94
CA GLN A 66 5.42 12.22 -22.28
C GLN A 66 3.96 12.70 -22.26
N ASP A 67 3.74 13.96 -22.58
CA ASP A 67 2.40 14.49 -22.78
C ASP A 67 1.94 14.13 -24.20
N ALA A 68 0.84 13.39 -24.34
CA ALA A 68 0.28 13.03 -25.65
C ALA A 68 -0.28 14.25 -26.40
N THR A 69 -0.49 15.37 -25.70
CA THR A 69 -1.20 16.55 -26.21
C THR A 69 -0.29 17.72 -26.58
N SER A 70 0.99 17.70 -26.17
CA SER A 70 1.96 18.77 -26.42
C SER A 70 3.28 18.16 -26.86
N SER A 71 3.63 18.34 -28.13
CA SER A 71 4.83 17.77 -28.75
C SER A 71 6.16 18.37 -28.25
N ASN A 72 6.14 19.40 -27.40
CA ASN A 72 7.34 20.20 -27.10
C ASN A 72 7.65 20.42 -25.60
N ALA A 73 6.87 19.84 -24.67
CA ALA A 73 7.16 19.98 -23.25
C ALA A 73 7.17 18.61 -22.55
N GLN A 74 8.36 18.03 -22.41
CA GLN A 74 8.58 16.94 -21.46
C GLN A 74 8.28 17.46 -20.06
N LYS A 75 7.25 16.95 -19.40
CA LYS A 75 6.92 17.33 -18.02
C LYS A 75 7.58 16.33 -17.07
N LEU A 76 8.30 16.81 -16.06
CA LEU A 76 8.80 15.93 -15.02
C LEU A 76 7.65 15.43 -14.14
N SER A 77 7.71 14.18 -13.69
CA SER A 77 6.75 13.60 -12.76
C SER A 77 6.72 14.36 -11.45
N GLU A 78 5.52 14.60 -10.95
CA GLU A 78 5.33 15.19 -9.63
C GLU A 78 5.76 14.20 -8.54
N ALA A 79 6.11 14.71 -7.35
CA ALA A 79 6.56 13.89 -6.23
C ALA A 79 5.55 12.77 -5.88
N ALA A 80 4.25 13.07 -5.93
CA ALA A 80 3.18 12.10 -5.67
C ALA A 80 3.13 10.94 -6.69
N GLU A 81 3.52 11.19 -7.94
CA GLU A 81 3.52 10.17 -9.01
C GLU A 81 4.86 9.41 -9.09
N PHE A 82 5.97 10.06 -8.72
CA PHE A 82 7.30 9.47 -8.80
C PHE A 82 7.67 8.63 -7.56
N THR A 83 7.22 9.03 -6.38
CA THR A 83 7.49 8.31 -5.11
C THR A 83 7.03 6.84 -5.12
N PRO A 84 5.87 6.48 -5.73
CA PRO A 84 5.49 5.08 -5.93
C PRO A 84 6.47 4.29 -6.81
N LYS A 85 7.03 4.90 -7.87
CA LYS A 85 8.03 4.26 -8.75
C LYS A 85 9.31 3.95 -7.99
N LEU A 86 9.80 4.91 -7.20
CA LEU A 86 10.94 4.69 -6.29
C LEU A 86 10.67 3.57 -5.29
N SER A 87 9.45 3.52 -4.75
CA SER A 87 9.05 2.47 -3.80
C SER A 87 9.02 1.09 -4.44
N ALA A 88 8.56 0.99 -5.68
CA ALA A 88 8.58 -0.25 -6.44
C ALA A 88 10.01 -0.76 -6.65
N LEU A 89 10.94 0.11 -7.07
CA LEU A 89 12.34 -0.27 -7.24
C LEU A 89 12.97 -0.75 -5.91
N ILE A 90 12.75 -0.02 -4.82
CA ILE A 90 13.30 -0.39 -3.51
C ILE A 90 12.78 -1.77 -3.09
N LYS A 91 11.48 -2.05 -3.26
CA LYS A 91 10.91 -3.37 -2.95
C LYS A 91 11.47 -4.48 -3.85
N MET A 92 11.62 -4.22 -5.14
CA MET A 92 12.25 -5.18 -6.05
C MET A 92 13.70 -5.45 -5.65
N GLY A 93 14.47 -4.41 -5.29
CA GLY A 93 15.82 -4.55 -4.78
C GLY A 93 15.89 -5.39 -3.51
N GLN A 94 14.95 -5.21 -2.58
CA GLN A 94 14.85 -6.02 -1.36
C GLN A 94 14.59 -7.50 -1.67
N LEU A 95 13.70 -7.79 -2.63
CA LEU A 95 13.42 -9.16 -3.06
C LEU A 95 14.65 -9.80 -3.72
N LEU A 96 15.32 -9.09 -4.63
CA LEU A 96 16.54 -9.58 -5.29
C LEU A 96 17.66 -9.87 -4.28
N VAL A 97 17.84 -8.99 -3.29
CA VAL A 97 18.82 -9.20 -2.22
C VAL A 97 18.46 -10.41 -1.35
N ALA A 98 17.19 -10.59 -1.02
CA ALA A 98 16.75 -11.74 -0.25
C ALA A 98 16.94 -13.06 -1.00
N GLU A 99 16.61 -13.07 -2.30
CA GLU A 99 16.83 -14.23 -3.16
C GLU A 99 18.32 -14.54 -3.33
N ARG A 100 19.16 -13.52 -3.48
CA ARG A 100 20.62 -13.69 -3.56
C ARG A 100 21.23 -14.24 -2.28
N ALA A 101 20.65 -13.91 -1.12
CA ALA A 101 21.05 -14.46 0.16
C ALA A 101 20.71 -15.95 0.28
N LEU A 102 19.56 -16.39 -0.24
CA LEU A 102 19.22 -17.81 -0.33
C LEU A 102 20.17 -18.55 -1.29
N LEU A 103 20.42 -17.95 -2.46
CA LEU A 103 21.34 -18.50 -3.45
C LEU A 103 22.79 -18.58 -2.96
N ALA A 104 23.22 -17.67 -2.07
CA ALA A 104 24.54 -17.77 -1.42
C ALA A 104 24.70 -19.09 -0.66
N VAL A 105 23.64 -19.55 0.02
CA VAL A 105 23.64 -20.81 0.75
C VAL A 105 23.61 -22.00 -0.19
N GLU A 106 22.82 -21.93 -1.27
CA GLU A 106 22.82 -22.99 -2.31
C GLU A 106 24.19 -23.17 -2.98
N LEU A 107 24.95 -22.07 -3.13
CA LEU A 107 26.29 -22.08 -3.70
C LEU A 107 27.42 -22.32 -2.68
N ASP A 108 27.08 -22.63 -1.42
CA ASP A 108 28.06 -22.85 -0.33
C ASP A 108 28.94 -21.61 -0.05
N GLU A 109 28.45 -20.41 -0.37
CA GLU A 109 29.10 -19.13 -0.05
C GLU A 109 28.78 -18.66 1.38
N ALA A 110 27.71 -19.18 1.99
CA ALA A 110 27.27 -18.83 3.35
C ALA A 110 26.62 -20.02 4.06
N ASP A 111 26.86 -20.14 5.38
CA ASP A 111 26.38 -21.26 6.17
C ASP A 111 24.87 -21.21 6.47
N PHE A 112 24.33 -20.00 6.68
CA PHE A 112 22.94 -19.80 7.13
C PHE A 112 22.25 -18.68 6.34
N PRO A 113 21.01 -18.90 5.86
CA PRO A 113 20.27 -17.89 5.10
C PRO A 113 20.05 -16.57 5.85
N ALA A 114 19.81 -16.65 7.17
CA ALA A 114 19.60 -15.47 7.99
C ALA A 114 20.85 -14.58 8.05
N TYR A 115 22.02 -15.19 8.24
CA TYR A 115 23.29 -14.47 8.26
C TYR A 115 23.62 -13.86 6.90
N ALA A 116 23.44 -14.61 5.81
CA ALA A 116 23.62 -14.11 4.45
C ALA A 116 22.69 -12.92 4.15
N LEU A 117 21.45 -12.97 4.65
CA LEU A 117 20.48 -11.90 4.48
C LEU A 117 20.89 -10.63 5.24
N GLU A 118 21.34 -10.76 6.48
CA GLU A 118 21.84 -9.65 7.30
C GLU A 118 23.03 -8.96 6.61
N GLU A 119 24.01 -9.75 6.14
CA GLU A 119 25.18 -9.21 5.42
C GLU A 119 24.78 -8.46 4.15
N MET A 120 23.88 -9.05 3.34
CA MET A 120 23.41 -8.42 2.12
C MET A 120 22.55 -7.18 2.42
N GLN A 121 21.74 -7.18 3.48
CA GLN A 121 20.99 -6.02 3.91
C GLN A 121 21.92 -4.86 4.30
N ASP A 122 22.94 -5.14 5.11
CA ASP A 122 23.89 -4.13 5.55
C ASP A 122 24.68 -3.55 4.37
N LYS A 123 25.06 -4.40 3.43
CA LYS A 123 25.78 -4.00 2.22
C LYS A 123 24.93 -3.15 1.27
N PHE A 124 23.68 -3.55 1.00
CA PHE A 124 22.89 -3.00 -0.11
C PHE A 124 21.73 -2.06 0.32
N MET A 125 21.17 -2.25 1.51
CA MET A 125 19.91 -1.62 1.92
C MET A 125 20.08 -0.51 2.96
N THR A 126 21.31 -0.19 3.34
CA THR A 126 21.63 0.90 4.29
C THR A 126 21.53 2.29 3.64
N LYS A 127 20.91 3.24 4.38
CA LYS A 127 20.72 4.64 3.92
C LYS A 127 22.00 5.45 3.82
N ASP A 128 23.07 5.05 4.50
CA ASP A 128 24.31 5.84 4.55
C ASP A 128 25.34 5.40 3.50
N SER A 129 25.00 4.40 2.68
CA SER A 129 25.83 3.97 1.56
C SER A 129 25.73 4.94 0.36
N ARG A 130 26.68 4.84 -0.57
CA ARG A 130 26.67 5.54 -1.87
C ARG A 130 26.09 4.67 -2.99
N LEU A 131 25.11 3.83 -2.66
CA LEU A 131 24.47 2.91 -3.61
C LEU A 131 23.22 3.51 -4.25
N PRO A 132 22.78 3.01 -5.41
CA PRO A 132 21.53 3.44 -6.06
C PRO A 132 20.31 3.26 -5.16
N ILE A 133 20.27 2.21 -4.33
CA ILE A 133 19.19 1.97 -3.37
C ILE A 133 19.17 3.05 -2.28
N SER A 134 20.33 3.41 -1.72
CA SER A 134 20.46 4.50 -0.75
C SER A 134 20.01 5.84 -1.34
N TRP A 135 20.46 6.15 -2.57
CA TRP A 135 20.01 7.33 -3.31
C TRP A 135 18.49 7.34 -3.49
N SER A 136 17.91 6.21 -3.89
CA SER A 136 16.46 6.04 -4.08
C SER A 136 15.68 6.20 -2.77
N LEU A 137 16.21 5.68 -1.65
CA LEU A 137 15.63 5.83 -0.32
C LEU A 137 15.60 7.28 0.13
N LYS A 138 16.69 8.03 -0.09
CA LYS A 138 16.78 9.47 0.22
C LYS A 138 15.83 10.27 -0.65
N LEU A 139 15.81 10.01 -1.96
CA LEU A 139 14.91 10.70 -2.89
C LEU A 139 13.44 10.41 -2.58
N ARG A 140 13.10 9.17 -2.19
CA ARG A 140 11.75 8.81 -1.76
C ARG A 140 11.35 9.53 -0.49
N ALA A 141 12.25 9.64 0.50
CA ALA A 141 11.99 10.38 1.73
C ALA A 141 11.76 11.86 1.46
N TYR A 142 12.56 12.45 0.56
CA TYR A 142 12.37 13.82 0.10
C TYR A 142 11.03 14.02 -0.64
N GLY A 143 10.70 13.12 -1.58
CA GLY A 143 9.42 13.15 -2.31
C GLY A 143 8.22 13.01 -1.38
N LYS A 144 8.34 12.17 -0.33
CA LYS A 144 7.32 12.06 0.72
C LYS A 144 7.20 13.34 1.54
N ALA A 145 8.31 13.96 1.95
CA ALA A 145 8.28 15.23 2.67
C ALA A 145 7.60 16.35 1.84
N ILE A 146 7.86 16.39 0.52
CA ILE A 146 7.15 17.28 -0.41
C ILE A 146 5.66 16.93 -0.42
N GLN A 147 5.29 15.66 -0.56
CA GLN A 147 3.89 15.24 -0.62
C GLN A 147 3.13 15.59 0.67
N ASP A 148 3.76 15.41 1.84
CA ASP A 148 3.15 15.67 3.14
C ASP A 148 3.01 17.18 3.41
N ASN A 149 3.97 18.01 2.96
CA ASN A 149 3.98 19.46 3.20
C ASN A 149 3.41 20.31 2.05
N THR A 150 3.23 19.73 0.87
CA THR A 150 2.61 20.43 -0.26
C THR A 150 1.15 20.03 -0.30
N THR A 151 0.26 20.98 -0.01
CA THR A 151 -1.17 20.82 -0.25
C THR A 151 -1.33 20.37 -1.70
N SER A 152 -1.80 19.13 -1.91
CA SER A 152 -1.93 18.54 -3.24
C SER A 152 -2.67 19.53 -4.14
N LEU A 153 -2.03 19.97 -5.22
CA LEU A 153 -2.55 21.00 -6.11
C LEU A 153 -3.92 20.56 -6.65
N GLY A 154 -4.97 21.25 -6.21
CA GLY A 154 -6.26 21.36 -6.90
C GLY A 154 -7.02 20.06 -7.22
N TYR A 155 -7.05 19.05 -6.34
CA TYR A 155 -8.04 17.98 -6.57
C TYR A 155 -9.47 18.47 -6.38
N ILE A 156 -9.67 19.47 -5.52
CA ILE A 156 -10.97 20.08 -5.26
C ILE A 156 -10.99 21.42 -5.98
N MET A 157 -11.72 21.48 -7.09
CA MET A 157 -12.00 22.73 -7.80
C MET A 157 -13.47 23.08 -7.58
N ARG A 158 -13.73 24.34 -7.27
CA ARG A 158 -15.08 24.87 -7.20
C ARG A 158 -15.31 25.78 -8.40
N SER A 159 -16.49 25.70 -9.00
CA SER A 159 -16.90 26.66 -10.02
C SER A 159 -17.02 28.07 -9.43
N ASP A 160 -16.87 29.10 -10.27
CA ASP A 160 -16.94 30.51 -9.85
C ASP A 160 -18.30 30.89 -9.24
N ASP A 161 -19.36 30.18 -9.64
CA ASP A 161 -20.72 30.30 -9.10
C ASP A 161 -20.93 29.52 -7.79
N ASN A 162 -19.91 28.83 -7.28
CA ASN A 162 -19.92 28.08 -6.03
C ASN A 162 -20.83 26.83 -6.00
N GLU A 163 -21.47 26.48 -7.13
CA GLU A 163 -22.49 25.44 -7.26
C GLU A 163 -21.94 24.07 -7.66
N ILE A 164 -20.76 23.99 -8.26
CA ILE A 164 -20.18 22.73 -8.73
C ILE A 164 -18.84 22.48 -8.02
N LEU A 165 -18.73 21.33 -7.38
CA LEU A 165 -17.52 20.80 -6.78
C LEU A 165 -16.96 19.69 -7.68
N SER A 166 -15.74 19.86 -8.17
CA SER A 166 -15.01 18.84 -8.91
C SER A 166 -13.96 18.21 -8.01
N TYR A 167 -14.01 16.89 -7.85
CA TYR A 167 -12.98 16.09 -7.17
C TYR A 167 -12.45 15.00 -8.09
N LYS A 168 -11.17 15.09 -8.51
CA LYS A 168 -10.56 14.18 -9.50
C LYS A 168 -11.42 14.06 -10.78
N LYS A 169 -12.02 12.90 -11.05
CA LYS A 169 -12.92 12.64 -12.18
C LYS A 169 -14.40 12.84 -11.84
N MET A 170 -14.72 13.11 -10.57
CA MET A 170 -16.09 13.28 -10.08
C MET A 170 -16.46 14.76 -10.12
N ARG A 171 -17.69 15.05 -10.52
CA ARG A 171 -18.27 16.39 -10.46
C ARG A 171 -19.62 16.28 -9.76
N PHE A 172 -19.81 17.11 -8.75
CA PHE A 172 -21.04 17.18 -7.98
C PHE A 172 -21.57 18.60 -8.05
N SER A 173 -22.87 18.76 -8.25
CA SER A 173 -23.52 20.00 -7.81
C SER A 173 -23.53 20.04 -6.28
N MET A 174 -23.62 21.21 -5.68
CA MET A 174 -23.77 21.35 -4.23
C MET A 174 -25.05 20.67 -3.72
N THR A 175 -26.10 20.64 -4.53
CA THR A 175 -27.32 19.85 -4.27
C THR A 175 -27.01 18.36 -4.28
N GLY A 176 -26.41 17.84 -5.35
CA GLY A 176 -26.05 16.42 -5.46
C GLY A 176 -25.07 15.96 -4.41
N LEU A 177 -24.16 16.83 -3.95
CA LEU A 177 -23.27 16.56 -2.83
C LEU A 177 -24.05 16.43 -1.51
N ARG A 178 -25.02 17.33 -1.25
CA ARG A 178 -25.89 17.26 -0.07
C ARG A 178 -26.74 16.00 -0.11
N ASP A 179 -27.30 15.67 -1.26
CA ASP A 179 -28.12 14.47 -1.46
C ASP A 179 -27.29 13.19 -1.27
N LEU A 180 -26.06 13.16 -1.80
CA LEU A 180 -25.11 12.07 -1.55
C LEU A 180 -24.84 11.90 -0.06
N VAL A 181 -24.48 12.98 0.64
CA VAL A 181 -24.20 12.92 2.08
C VAL A 181 -25.45 12.48 2.86
N ALA A 182 -26.63 12.98 2.49
CA ALA A 182 -27.88 12.57 3.10
C ALA A 182 -28.17 11.08 2.88
N ALA A 183 -27.98 10.58 1.65
CA ALA A 183 -28.16 9.17 1.31
C ALA A 183 -27.16 8.25 2.03
N GLU A 184 -25.89 8.66 2.14
CA GLU A 184 -24.88 7.91 2.90
C GLU A 184 -25.20 7.88 4.40
N VAL A 185 -25.67 9.01 4.96
CA VAL A 185 -26.14 9.05 6.36
C VAL A 185 -27.35 8.14 6.54
N GLU A 186 -28.32 8.17 5.63
CA GLU A 186 -29.49 7.30 5.67
C GLU A 186 -29.10 5.82 5.59
N ALA A 187 -28.21 5.46 4.66
CA ALA A 187 -27.70 4.10 4.51
C ALA A 187 -26.96 3.62 5.77
N ALA A 188 -26.09 4.46 6.35
CA ALA A 188 -25.40 4.13 7.59
C ALA A 188 -26.39 3.97 8.76
N GLN A 189 -27.43 4.79 8.83
CA GLN A 189 -28.45 4.63 9.86
C GLN A 189 -29.33 3.39 9.66
N ASN A 190 -29.58 2.98 8.41
CA ASN A 190 -30.29 1.73 8.09
C ASN A 190 -29.46 0.52 8.53
N GLN A 191 -28.17 0.50 8.20
CA GLN A 191 -27.24 -0.53 8.68
C GLN A 191 -27.17 -0.58 10.21
N LEU A 192 -27.16 0.58 10.87
CA LEU A 192 -27.21 0.65 12.32
C LEU A 192 -28.53 0.09 12.87
N ALA A 193 -29.66 0.35 12.22
CA ALA A 193 -30.96 -0.19 12.62
C ALA A 193 -30.98 -1.73 12.54
N ASP A 194 -30.40 -2.30 11.48
CA ASP A 194 -30.26 -3.74 11.31
C ASP A 194 -29.38 -4.35 12.42
N LEU A 195 -28.22 -3.74 12.69
CA LEU A 195 -27.32 -4.17 13.77
C LEU A 195 -27.97 -4.10 15.16
N LEU A 196 -28.83 -3.10 15.36
CA LEU A 196 -29.58 -2.93 16.61
C LEU A 196 -30.86 -3.78 16.66
N LEU A 197 -31.15 -4.58 15.63
CA LEU A 197 -32.35 -5.42 15.52
C LEU A 197 -33.64 -4.59 15.65
N ALA A 198 -33.67 -3.40 15.07
CA ALA A 198 -34.85 -2.56 15.05
C ALA A 198 -35.84 -3.07 13.97
N PRO A 199 -37.11 -3.34 14.30
CA PRO A 199 -38.09 -3.74 13.29
C PRO A 199 -38.29 -2.63 12.24
N PRO A 200 -38.52 -2.99 10.97
CA PRO A 200 -38.56 -2.05 9.85
C PRO A 200 -39.70 -1.03 9.96
N ASP A 201 -40.82 -1.40 10.58
CA ASP A 201 -42.02 -0.57 10.69
C ASP A 201 -42.07 0.31 11.95
N ALA A 202 -41.04 0.26 12.79
CA ALA A 202 -41.03 0.95 14.06
C ALA A 202 -40.11 2.17 14.05
N GLU A 203 -40.58 3.27 14.63
CA GLU A 203 -39.76 4.47 14.72
C GLU A 203 -38.56 4.24 15.65
N ARG A 204 -37.35 4.39 15.11
CA ARG A 204 -36.08 4.16 15.83
C ARG A 204 -35.99 4.93 17.13
N LYS A 205 -36.58 6.13 17.19
CA LYS A 205 -36.59 6.98 18.40
C LYS A 205 -37.24 6.32 19.61
N HIS A 206 -38.14 5.36 19.39
CA HIS A 206 -38.85 4.62 20.43
C HIS A 206 -38.13 3.32 20.84
N ILE A 207 -37.16 2.88 20.03
CA ILE A 207 -36.45 1.62 20.24
C ILE A 207 -35.03 1.87 20.73
N VAL A 208 -34.29 2.71 20.01
CA VAL A 208 -32.87 2.93 20.23
C VAL A 208 -32.66 4.01 21.30
N PRO A 209 -31.77 3.77 22.28
CA PRO A 209 -31.42 4.77 23.28
C PRO A 209 -30.99 6.09 22.64
N GLN A 210 -31.59 7.19 23.11
CA GLN A 210 -31.28 8.51 22.60
C GLN A 210 -30.13 9.13 23.40
N PHE A 211 -28.97 9.27 22.78
CA PHE A 211 -27.84 10.00 23.33
C PHE A 211 -27.07 10.69 22.20
N SER A 212 -26.31 11.72 22.56
CA SER A 212 -25.50 12.45 21.59
C SER A 212 -24.25 11.64 21.24
N LEU A 213 -24.07 11.28 19.96
CA LEU A 213 -22.82 10.66 19.49
C LEU A 213 -21.62 11.62 19.64
N ARG A 214 -21.85 12.94 19.65
CA ARG A 214 -20.78 13.94 19.80
C ARG A 214 -20.15 13.96 21.18
N SER A 215 -20.86 13.46 22.19
CA SER A 215 -20.35 13.39 23.58
C SER A 215 -19.72 12.04 23.90
N VAL A 216 -19.72 11.08 22.96
CA VAL A 216 -19.09 9.78 23.14
C VAL A 216 -17.59 9.94 22.99
N VAL A 217 -16.85 9.53 24.01
CA VAL A 217 -15.39 9.52 24.01
C VAL A 217 -14.91 8.07 23.87
N ASP A 218 -13.89 7.84 23.06
CA ASP A 218 -13.25 6.54 22.93
C ASP A 218 -11.75 6.67 23.16
N ASP A 219 -11.13 5.61 23.70
CA ASP A 219 -9.69 5.53 23.89
C ASP A 219 -9.13 4.40 23.01
N PRO A 220 -8.61 4.74 21.82
CA PRO A 220 -8.09 3.75 20.88
C PRO A 220 -6.73 3.16 21.33
N SER A 221 -6.12 3.68 22.39
CA SER A 221 -4.86 3.15 22.93
C SER A 221 -5.05 1.99 23.91
N GLU A 222 -6.28 1.81 24.41
CA GLU A 222 -6.63 0.74 25.34
C GLU A 222 -6.99 -0.55 24.59
N GLY A 223 -6.13 -1.55 24.73
CA GLY A 223 -6.19 -2.83 24.02
C GLY A 223 -6.68 -4.00 24.86
N ALA A 224 -7.17 -3.76 26.09
CA ALA A 224 -7.68 -4.83 26.95
C ALA A 224 -8.79 -5.64 26.24
N PRO A 225 -8.76 -6.98 26.30
CA PRO A 225 -9.81 -7.81 25.74
C PRO A 225 -11.20 -7.42 26.28
N GLY A 226 -12.13 -7.10 25.37
CA GLY A 226 -13.49 -6.66 25.72
C GLY A 226 -13.64 -5.15 26.00
N TRP A 227 -12.57 -4.36 25.84
CA TRP A 227 -12.68 -2.91 25.85
C TRP A 227 -13.48 -2.38 24.66
N ASN A 228 -14.31 -1.37 24.90
CA ASN A 228 -15.01 -0.58 23.89
C ASN A 228 -15.45 0.75 24.52
N PHE A 229 -15.96 1.67 23.71
CA PHE A 229 -16.40 3.00 24.18
C PHE A 229 -17.43 2.96 25.33
N THR A 230 -18.23 1.90 25.51
CA THR A 230 -19.17 1.78 26.65
C THR A 230 -18.46 1.50 27.98
N CYS A 231 -17.16 1.19 27.95
CA CYS A 231 -16.31 1.04 29.13
C CYS A 231 -15.65 2.35 29.57
N HIS A 232 -15.64 3.36 28.70
CA HIS A 232 -14.95 4.62 28.97
C HIS A 232 -15.59 5.36 30.18
N PRO A 233 -14.81 5.86 31.15
CA PRO A 233 -15.32 6.50 32.36
C PRO A 233 -16.25 7.70 32.09
N GLN A 234 -15.96 8.48 31.03
CA GLN A 234 -16.77 9.66 30.67
C GLN A 234 -18.10 9.33 29.99
N ASN A 235 -18.31 8.07 29.56
CA ASN A 235 -19.52 7.63 28.88
C ASN A 235 -20.54 7.03 29.86
N GLU A 236 -20.81 7.71 30.98
CA GLU A 236 -21.68 7.20 32.06
C GLU A 236 -23.07 6.76 31.56
N VAL A 237 -23.64 7.52 30.61
CA VAL A 237 -24.95 7.21 29.98
C VAL A 237 -24.96 5.85 29.28
N LEU A 238 -23.81 5.36 28.82
CA LEU A 238 -23.67 4.10 28.10
C LEU A 238 -23.36 2.90 29.00
N HIS A 239 -22.99 3.12 30.27
CA HIS A 239 -22.64 2.03 31.18
C HIS A 239 -23.83 1.10 31.45
N SER A 240 -25.05 1.64 31.51
CA SER A 240 -26.29 0.86 31.65
C SER A 240 -26.69 0.10 30.38
N HIS A 241 -26.03 0.39 29.24
CA HIS A 241 -26.40 -0.13 27.92
C HIS A 241 -25.45 -1.24 27.41
N ARG A 242 -24.49 -1.69 28.23
CA ARG A 242 -23.50 -2.72 27.85
C ARG A 242 -24.13 -4.04 27.38
N ARG A 243 -25.27 -4.42 27.97
CA ARG A 243 -26.01 -5.64 27.62
C ARG A 243 -27.33 -5.32 26.91
N TRP A 244 -27.48 -4.09 26.40
CA TRP A 244 -28.77 -3.61 25.92
C TRP A 244 -29.39 -4.49 24.82
N ILE A 245 -28.58 -4.91 23.83
CA ILE A 245 -29.05 -5.81 22.77
C ILE A 245 -29.49 -7.16 23.34
N LEU A 246 -28.69 -7.75 24.24
CA LEU A 246 -28.99 -9.03 24.88
C LEU A 246 -30.28 -8.94 25.72
N ASP A 247 -30.39 -7.90 26.55
CA ASP A 247 -31.56 -7.65 27.39
C ASP A 247 -32.81 -7.47 26.54
N ARG A 248 -32.67 -6.86 25.36
CA ARG A 248 -33.77 -6.66 24.41
C ARG A 248 -34.19 -7.97 23.74
N ILE A 249 -33.25 -8.81 23.28
CA ILE A 249 -33.54 -10.16 22.76
C ILE A 249 -34.26 -11.00 23.82
N LEU A 250 -33.85 -10.89 25.08
CA LEU A 250 -34.48 -11.61 26.18
C LEU A 250 -35.88 -11.07 26.52
N LYS A 251 -36.14 -9.77 26.39
CA LYS A 251 -37.45 -9.16 26.73
C LYS A 251 -38.49 -9.32 25.62
N GLU A 252 -38.08 -9.13 24.36
CA GLU A 252 -38.97 -9.07 23.21
C GLU A 252 -39.27 -10.48 22.67
N ALA A 253 -40.55 -10.87 22.67
CA ALA A 253 -40.95 -12.22 22.26
C ALA A 253 -40.62 -12.54 20.80
N PHE A 254 -40.68 -11.55 19.90
CA PHE A 254 -40.37 -11.73 18.48
C PHE A 254 -38.87 -11.97 18.26
N LEU A 255 -37.99 -11.20 18.92
CA LEU A 255 -36.55 -11.42 18.85
C LEU A 255 -36.17 -12.75 19.49
N ARG A 256 -36.78 -13.10 20.63
CA ARG A 256 -36.48 -14.37 21.31
C ARG A 256 -36.66 -15.58 20.39
N ARG A 257 -37.70 -15.59 19.54
CA ARG A 257 -38.00 -16.68 18.59
C ARG A 257 -36.93 -16.86 17.52
N ASP A 258 -36.23 -15.78 17.16
CA ASP A 258 -35.23 -15.81 16.08
C ASP A 258 -33.84 -16.24 16.60
N PHE A 259 -33.60 -16.13 17.91
CA PHE A 259 -32.32 -16.45 18.55
C PHE A 259 -32.34 -17.69 19.46
N PHE A 260 -33.51 -18.15 19.94
CA PHE A 260 -33.71 -19.32 20.81
C PHE A 260 -34.84 -20.20 20.31
#